data_AF-A0A383CNB5-F1
#
_entry.id   AF-A0A383CNB5-F1
#
_cell.length_a   1.000
_cell.length_b   1.000
_cell.length_c   1.000
_cell.angle_alpha   90.00
_cell.angle_beta   90.00
_cell.angle_gamma   90.00
#
_symmetry.space_group_name_H-M   'P 1'
#
loop_
_entity.id
_entity.type
_entity.pdbx_description
1 polymer ?
#
loop_
_entity_poly.entity_id
_entity_poly.type
_entity_poly.pdbx_seq_one_letter_code
_entity_poly.pdbx_strand_id
1 'polypeptide(L)'
;MLKEYDACYDMLIRRQGLLTFADLPILLAPEEGRPVLGGHGPDRLSLEYRLDGAFDHWLIDEFQDTSTAQWRVMENLIDEVIQDPEHRRTFFCVGDVKQSIYGWRGGDPKLFNRVKDRYCRGVGNELNITPMNVSYRSAPPVLELVNKVFGSHEELAEFNAEALSRWSDLWEDHVAAAAHRDMAGHTMHLTVVEKTERYPVLAQLLSDINPVERGLSCAVLVQTNAAVREVVDYLR
;
A
#
# COMPACT_ATOMS: atom_id res chain seq x y z
N MET A 1 -2.46 -8.10 30.46
CA MET A 1 -1.25 -8.49 29.70
C MET A 1 -0.76 -7.40 28.75
N LEU A 2 -1.43 -7.09 27.62
CA LEU A 2 -0.95 -6.04 26.68
C LEU A 2 -0.93 -4.61 27.27
N LYS A 3 -1.97 -4.22 28.05
CA LYS A 3 -2.01 -2.92 28.73
C LYS A 3 -0.93 -2.77 29.80
N GLU A 4 -0.66 -3.83 30.56
CA GLU A 4 0.39 -3.83 31.59
C GLU A 4 1.78 -3.79 30.97
N TYR A 5 1.99 -4.50 29.86
CA TYR A 5 3.22 -4.40 29.08
C TYR A 5 3.43 -2.97 28.58
N ASP A 6 2.41 -2.35 27.99
CA ASP A 6 2.51 -0.98 27.46
C ASP A 6 2.77 0.05 28.57
N ALA A 7 2.16 -0.12 29.75
CA ALA A 7 2.42 0.73 30.91
C ALA A 7 3.87 0.59 31.42
N CYS A 8 4.39 -0.64 31.49
CA CYS A 8 5.79 -0.88 31.83
C CYS A 8 6.74 -0.33 30.76
N TYR A 9 6.42 -0.50 29.48
CA TYR A 9 7.21 0.00 28.36
C TYR A 9 7.24 1.54 28.34
N ASP A 10 6.10 2.19 28.56
CA ASP A 10 6.03 3.65 28.69
C ASP A 10 6.96 4.16 29.80
N MET A 11 6.86 3.55 30.99
CA MET A 11 7.63 3.94 32.16
C MET A 11 9.14 3.73 31.97
N LEU A 12 9.54 2.59 31.41
CA LEU A 12 10.95 2.19 31.32
C LEU A 12 11.65 2.72 30.07
N ILE A 13 10.92 2.97 28.99
CA ILE A 13 11.51 3.31 27.68
C ILE A 13 11.08 4.71 27.25
N ARG A 14 9.78 4.93 27.00
CA ARG A 14 9.28 6.18 26.41
C ARG A 14 9.56 7.40 27.29
N ARG A 15 9.32 7.31 28.60
CA ARG A 15 9.57 8.40 29.56
C ARG A 15 11.05 8.72 29.76
N GLN A 16 11.95 7.84 29.33
CA GLN A 16 13.39 8.11 29.31
C GLN A 16 13.83 8.85 28.03
N GLY A 17 12.89 9.19 27.14
CA GLY A 17 13.18 9.81 25.84
C GLY A 17 13.61 8.83 24.77
N LEU A 18 13.52 7.51 25.03
CA LEU A 18 13.81 6.48 24.05
C LEU A 18 12.53 6.17 23.27
N LEU A 19 12.51 6.55 21.99
CA LEU A 19 11.36 6.37 21.10
C LEU A 19 11.74 5.50 19.91
N THR A 20 10.80 4.63 19.52
CA THR A 20 10.87 3.87 18.28
C THR A 20 9.90 4.44 17.26
N PHE A 21 10.03 4.02 16.00
CA PHE A 21 9.08 4.42 14.94
C PHE A 21 7.63 4.04 15.25
N ALA A 22 7.40 2.93 15.96
CA ALA A 22 6.06 2.48 16.34
C ALA A 22 5.42 3.36 17.42
N ASP A 23 6.23 4.11 18.19
CA ASP A 23 5.72 4.97 19.25
C ASP A 23 5.12 6.27 18.69
N LEU A 24 5.59 6.76 17.54
CA LEU A 24 5.15 8.05 17.00
C LEU A 24 3.64 8.10 16.74
N PRO A 25 3.01 7.14 16.04
CA PRO A 25 1.58 7.18 15.82
C PRO A 25 0.78 7.04 17.12
N ILE A 26 1.28 6.26 18.08
CA ILE A 26 0.63 6.08 19.38
C ILE A 26 0.64 7.38 20.19
N LEU A 27 1.75 8.10 20.16
CA LEU A 27 1.96 9.33 20.90
C LEU A 27 1.23 10.53 20.27
N LEU A 28 1.14 10.57 18.94
CA LEU A 28 0.48 11.64 18.18
C LEU A 28 -1.03 11.45 18.04
N ALA A 29 -1.53 10.21 18.13
CA ALA A 29 -2.95 9.88 18.12
C ALA A 29 -3.30 8.80 19.17
N PRO A 30 -3.17 9.12 20.48
CA PRO A 30 -3.37 8.15 21.54
C PRO A 30 -4.84 7.72 21.66
N GLU A 31 -5.05 6.42 21.82
CA GLU A 31 -6.34 5.87 22.25
C GLU A 31 -6.55 6.10 23.75
N GLU A 32 -7.80 6.03 24.22
CA GLU A 32 -8.12 6.19 25.64
C GLU A 32 -7.23 5.31 26.54
N GLY A 33 -6.57 5.95 27.51
CA GLY A 33 -5.70 5.29 28.47
C GLY A 33 -4.27 5.00 27.98
N ARG A 34 -3.85 5.52 26.82
CA ARG A 34 -2.46 5.47 26.35
C ARG A 34 -1.66 6.73 26.68
N PRO A 35 -0.31 6.66 26.69
CA PRO A 35 0.54 7.81 26.92
C PRO A 35 0.33 8.89 25.86
N VAL A 36 0.28 10.14 26.29
CA VAL A 36 0.08 11.31 25.41
C VAL A 36 1.39 12.12 25.38
N LEU A 37 1.69 12.74 24.25
CA LEU A 37 2.69 13.81 24.21
C LEU A 37 2.26 14.97 25.12
N GLY A 38 3.01 15.18 26.19
CA GLY A 38 2.75 16.24 27.14
C GLY A 38 3.73 16.17 28.30
N GLY A 39 4.39 17.29 28.58
CA GLY A 39 5.47 17.40 29.55
C GLY A 39 6.06 18.81 29.46
N HIS A 40 7.39 18.94 29.50
CA HIS A 40 8.07 20.21 29.16
C HIS A 40 8.27 20.44 27.65
N GLY A 41 7.87 19.47 26.82
CA GLY A 41 7.93 19.54 25.36
C GLY A 41 6.60 20.00 24.74
N PRO A 42 6.56 20.16 23.40
CA PRO A 42 5.34 20.52 22.69
C PRO A 42 4.26 19.45 22.86
N ASP A 43 3.04 19.88 23.19
CA ASP A 43 1.86 19.02 23.21
C ASP A 43 1.34 18.76 21.79
N ARG A 44 0.39 17.84 21.67
CA ARG A 44 -0.23 17.46 20.38
C ARG A 44 -0.79 18.67 19.63
N LEU A 45 -1.50 19.55 20.33
CA LEU A 45 -2.14 20.72 19.74
C LEU A 45 -1.11 21.69 19.15
N SER A 46 0.00 21.93 19.85
CA SER A 46 1.08 22.78 19.37
C SER A 46 1.80 22.20 18.14
N LEU A 47 1.88 20.87 18.04
CA LEU A 47 2.42 20.20 16.85
C LEU A 47 1.44 20.30 15.68
N GLU A 48 0.15 20.02 15.91
CA GLU A 48 -0.89 20.16 14.90
C GLU A 48 -0.95 21.59 14.36
N TYR A 49 -0.96 22.61 15.23
CA TYR A 49 -0.94 24.01 14.83
C TYR A 49 0.27 24.37 13.95
N ARG A 50 1.45 23.85 14.30
CA ARG A 50 2.67 24.09 13.53
C ARG A 50 2.66 23.39 12.18
N LEU A 51 2.12 22.18 12.12
CA LEU A 51 2.01 21.40 10.87
C LEU A 51 0.95 21.99 9.96
N ASP A 52 -0.19 22.38 10.53
CA ASP A 52 -1.29 23.03 9.83
C ASP A 52 -0.82 24.33 9.15
N GLY A 53 -0.12 25.20 9.88
CA GLY A 53 0.44 26.44 9.33
C GLY A 53 1.65 26.25 8.41
N ALA A 54 2.19 25.04 8.28
CA ALA A 54 3.34 24.76 7.42
C ALA A 54 2.96 24.19 6.04
N PHE A 55 1.77 23.57 5.92
CA PHE A 55 1.38 22.85 4.71
C PHE A 55 -0.07 23.15 4.31
N ASP A 56 -0.22 23.74 3.13
CA ASP A 56 -1.51 23.97 2.50
C ASP A 56 -1.98 22.78 1.65
N HIS A 57 -1.06 21.97 1.16
CA HIS A 57 -1.34 20.88 0.23
C HIS A 57 -0.78 19.56 0.75
N TRP A 58 -1.66 18.56 0.91
CA TRP A 58 -1.33 17.24 1.41
C TRP A 58 -1.45 16.21 0.30
N LEU A 59 -0.36 15.50 0.03
CA LEU A 59 -0.28 14.44 -0.98
C LEU A 59 0.14 13.15 -0.29
N ILE A 60 -0.71 12.11 -0.37
CA ILE A 60 -0.43 10.80 0.22
C ILE A 60 -0.42 9.75 -0.88
N ASP A 61 0.74 9.14 -1.09
CA ASP A 61 0.91 8.00 -2.00
C ASP A 61 0.81 6.68 -1.24
N GLU A 62 0.57 5.57 -1.96
CA GLU A 62 0.43 4.21 -1.42
C GLU A 62 -0.57 4.12 -0.25
N PHE A 63 -1.71 4.82 -0.37
CA PHE A 63 -2.68 4.97 0.71
C PHE A 63 -3.23 3.62 1.22
N GLN A 64 -3.21 2.57 0.39
CA GLN A 64 -3.65 1.22 0.78
C GLN A 64 -2.82 0.61 1.92
N ASP A 65 -1.57 1.03 2.07
CA ASP A 65 -0.65 0.52 3.09
C ASP A 65 -0.63 1.40 4.35
N THR A 66 -1.44 2.45 4.38
CA THR A 66 -1.58 3.31 5.57
C THR A 66 -2.34 2.55 6.66
N SER A 67 -1.85 2.62 7.90
CA SER A 67 -2.54 2.06 9.06
C SER A 67 -3.55 3.04 9.65
N THR A 68 -4.56 2.53 10.36
CA THR A 68 -5.54 3.39 11.06
C THR A 68 -4.87 4.34 12.06
N ALA A 69 -3.80 3.90 12.74
CA ALA A 69 -3.08 4.75 13.68
C ALA A 69 -2.37 5.90 12.95
N GLN A 70 -1.73 5.64 11.82
CA GLN A 70 -1.12 6.69 10.99
C GLN A 70 -2.18 7.65 10.45
N TRP A 71 -3.32 7.15 9.96
CA TRP A 71 -4.42 8.00 9.49
C TRP A 71 -4.92 8.95 10.58
N ARG A 72 -5.16 8.46 11.80
CA ARG A 72 -5.63 9.29 12.91
C ARG A 72 -4.71 10.45 13.27
N VAL A 73 -3.40 10.32 13.02
CA VAL A 73 -2.44 11.42 13.22
C VAL A 73 -2.71 12.56 12.24
N MET A 74 -3.11 12.23 11.00
CA MET A 74 -3.30 13.21 9.93
C MET A 74 -4.77 13.65 9.81
N GLU A 75 -5.72 12.87 10.31
CA GLU A 75 -7.16 13.05 10.09
C GLU A 75 -7.64 14.48 10.40
N ASN A 76 -7.29 15.04 11.57
CA ASN A 76 -7.70 16.41 11.91
C ASN A 76 -7.06 17.46 11.00
N LEU A 77 -5.79 17.27 10.61
CA LEU A 77 -5.09 18.18 9.70
C LEU A 77 -5.76 18.16 8.32
N ILE A 78 -6.20 16.99 7.87
CA ILE A 78 -6.95 16.84 6.63
C ILE A 78 -8.36 17.45 6.75
N ASP A 79 -9.03 17.32 7.90
CA ASP A 79 -10.32 18.00 8.14
C ASP A 79 -10.19 19.53 7.97
N GLU A 80 -9.16 20.15 8.56
CA GLU A 80 -8.90 21.60 8.42
C GLU A 80 -8.59 22.01 6.98
N VAL A 81 -7.90 21.15 6.22
CA VAL A 81 -7.61 21.39 4.80
C VAL A 81 -8.86 21.31 3.95
N ILE A 82 -9.71 20.31 4.19
CA ILE A 82 -10.93 20.07 3.42
C ILE A 82 -11.99 21.15 3.70
N GLN A 83 -12.09 21.61 4.95
CA GLN A 83 -13.05 22.63 5.39
C GLN A 83 -12.59 24.06 5.13
N ASP A 84 -11.45 24.27 4.45
CA ASP A 84 -10.95 25.60 4.13
C ASP A 84 -11.97 26.38 3.27
N PRO A 85 -12.61 27.43 3.82
CA PRO A 85 -13.66 28.16 3.12
C PRO A 85 -13.15 28.95 1.91
N GLU A 86 -11.84 29.22 1.85
CA GLU A 86 -11.22 29.92 0.74
C GLU A 86 -10.77 28.96 -0.38
N HIS A 87 -10.91 27.65 -0.19
CA HIS A 87 -10.49 26.59 -1.12
C HIS A 87 -9.05 26.76 -1.65
N ARG A 88 -8.15 27.28 -0.81
CA ARG A 88 -6.73 27.43 -1.11
C ARG A 88 -5.92 26.19 -0.71
N ARG A 89 -6.44 25.40 0.23
CA ARG A 89 -5.80 24.18 0.72
C ARG A 89 -6.37 22.95 0.00
N THR A 90 -5.56 21.91 -0.17
CA THR A 90 -5.99 20.70 -0.90
C THR A 90 -5.47 19.41 -0.29
N PHE A 91 -6.29 18.37 -0.34
CA PHE A 91 -5.89 17.00 -0.02
C PHE A 91 -6.00 16.10 -1.26
N PHE A 92 -4.95 15.32 -1.52
CA PHE A 92 -4.89 14.35 -2.60
C PHE A 92 -4.29 13.04 -2.07
N CYS A 93 -4.96 11.92 -2.32
CA CYS A 93 -4.42 10.60 -2.03
C CYS A 93 -4.51 9.67 -3.24
N VAL A 94 -3.50 8.81 -3.36
CA VAL A 94 -3.39 7.80 -4.42
C VAL A 94 -3.13 6.47 -3.76
N GLY A 95 -3.69 5.42 -4.34
CA GLY A 95 -3.33 4.06 -4.01
C GLY A 95 -4.21 3.06 -4.73
N ASP A 96 -3.86 1.80 -4.58
CA ASP A 96 -4.55 0.67 -5.20
C ASP A 96 -4.87 -0.37 -4.13
N VAL A 97 -6.16 -0.50 -3.79
CA VAL A 97 -6.62 -1.50 -2.81
C VAL A 97 -6.21 -2.92 -3.21
N LYS A 98 -6.08 -3.20 -4.52
CA LYS A 98 -5.66 -4.50 -5.04
C LYS A 98 -4.20 -4.83 -4.70
N GLN A 99 -3.39 -3.82 -4.36
CA GLN A 99 -1.98 -3.94 -4.00
C GLN A 99 -1.72 -3.90 -2.49
N SER A 100 -2.78 -3.92 -1.66
CA SER A 100 -2.68 -3.94 -0.20
C SER A 100 -2.07 -5.26 0.33
N ILE A 101 -0.75 -5.36 0.35
CA ILE A 101 0.00 -6.56 0.79
C ILE A 101 0.63 -6.40 2.18
N TYR A 102 0.53 -5.23 2.80
CA TYR A 102 1.09 -4.93 4.13
C TYR A 102 0.09 -5.01 5.29
N GLY A 103 -1.03 -5.74 5.13
CA GLY A 103 -2.03 -5.92 6.19
C GLY A 103 -1.45 -6.49 7.50
N TRP A 104 -0.44 -7.35 7.42
CA TRP A 104 0.27 -7.90 8.58
C TRP A 104 1.10 -6.85 9.36
N ARG A 105 1.39 -5.70 8.75
CA ARG A 105 2.02 -4.53 9.40
C ARG A 105 1.01 -3.48 9.85
N GLY A 106 -0.29 -3.78 9.72
CA GLY A 106 -1.37 -2.88 10.11
C GLY A 106 -1.86 -1.95 9.01
N GLY A 107 -1.41 -2.10 7.76
CA GLY A 107 -2.04 -1.45 6.61
C GLY A 107 -3.52 -1.82 6.54
N ASP A 108 -4.39 -0.82 6.36
CA ASP A 108 -5.83 -1.04 6.38
C ASP A 108 -6.50 -0.55 5.08
N PRO A 109 -6.76 -1.45 4.11
CA PRO A 109 -7.41 -1.08 2.85
C PRO A 109 -8.83 -0.53 3.05
N LYS A 110 -9.48 -0.79 4.20
CA LYS A 110 -10.80 -0.22 4.50
C LYS A 110 -10.74 1.29 4.75
N LEU A 111 -9.55 1.87 4.91
CA LEU A 111 -9.39 3.33 5.02
C LEU A 111 -9.93 4.05 3.80
N PHE A 112 -9.76 3.53 2.58
CA PHE A 112 -10.33 4.14 1.38
C PHE A 112 -11.83 4.37 1.51
N ASN A 113 -12.58 3.35 1.94
CA ASN A 113 -14.03 3.46 2.13
C ASN A 113 -14.39 4.41 3.27
N ARG A 114 -13.61 4.42 4.37
CA ARG A 114 -13.85 5.34 5.50
C ARG A 114 -13.62 6.80 5.12
N VAL A 115 -12.52 7.08 4.41
CA VAL A 115 -12.21 8.42 3.89
C VAL A 115 -13.27 8.87 2.89
N LYS A 116 -13.64 7.99 1.94
CA LYS A 116 -14.75 8.23 1.00
C LYS A 116 -16.04 8.55 1.75
N ASP A 117 -16.46 7.71 2.69
CA ASP A 117 -17.71 7.90 3.41
C ASP A 117 -17.71 9.17 4.28
N ARG A 118 -16.58 9.53 4.88
CA ARG A 118 -16.43 10.75 5.69
C ARG A 118 -16.60 12.01 4.85
N TYR A 119 -15.87 12.12 3.74
CA TYR A 119 -15.77 13.38 2.98
C TYR A 119 -16.71 13.46 1.77
N CYS A 120 -17.25 12.34 1.29
CA CYS A 120 -18.26 12.35 0.22
C CYS A 120 -19.71 12.43 0.75
N ARG A 121 -19.96 12.06 2.02
CA ARG A 121 -21.32 12.14 2.62
C ARG A 121 -21.55 13.40 3.47
N GLY A 122 -20.51 14.22 3.67
CA GLY A 122 -20.57 15.48 4.41
C GLY A 122 -21.15 16.65 3.59
N VAL A 123 -21.19 17.83 4.21
CA VAL A 123 -21.66 19.08 3.58
C VAL A 123 -20.60 19.58 2.60
N GLY A 124 -20.55 19.04 1.37
CA GLY A 124 -19.72 19.64 0.33
C GLY A 124 -19.31 18.79 -0.88
N ASN A 125 -19.49 17.45 -0.86
CA ASN A 125 -18.99 16.60 -1.96
C ASN A 125 -17.50 16.88 -2.29
N GLU A 126 -16.69 17.04 -1.24
CA GLU A 126 -15.37 17.70 -1.31
C GLU A 126 -14.27 16.81 -1.92
N LEU A 127 -14.50 15.50 -2.01
CA LEU A 127 -13.57 14.57 -2.64
C LEU A 127 -14.05 14.12 -4.03
N ASN A 128 -13.22 14.40 -5.03
CA ASN A 128 -13.36 13.83 -6.36
C ASN A 128 -12.63 12.48 -6.43
N ILE A 129 -13.34 11.41 -6.78
CA ILE A 129 -12.78 10.07 -6.92
C ILE A 129 -12.62 9.77 -8.40
N THR A 130 -11.36 9.59 -8.83
CA THR A 130 -11.04 9.24 -10.22
C THR A 130 -10.48 7.82 -10.30
N PRO A 131 -11.20 6.85 -10.86
CA PRO A 131 -10.66 5.52 -11.11
C PRO A 131 -9.57 5.57 -12.19
N MET A 132 -8.54 4.75 -12.05
CA MET A 132 -7.40 4.69 -12.96
C MET A 132 -7.11 3.24 -13.38
N ASN A 133 -7.78 2.78 -14.43
CA ASN A 133 -7.58 1.44 -15.01
C ASN A 133 -6.65 1.44 -16.25
N VAL A 134 -6.14 2.61 -16.67
CA VAL A 134 -5.22 2.74 -17.80
C VAL A 134 -3.77 2.62 -17.33
N SER A 135 -3.06 1.60 -17.80
CA SER A 135 -1.65 1.37 -17.49
C SER A 135 -0.74 2.01 -18.53
N TYR A 136 0.15 2.89 -18.05
CA TYR A 136 1.27 3.45 -18.83
C TYR A 136 2.57 2.66 -18.62
N ARG A 137 2.53 1.54 -17.89
CA ARG A 137 3.72 0.73 -17.55
C ARG A 137 3.81 -0.54 -18.38
N SER A 138 2.69 -1.22 -18.58
CA SER A 138 2.68 -2.61 -19.04
C SER A 138 2.14 -2.74 -20.46
N ALA A 139 2.75 -3.66 -21.23
CA ALA A 139 2.26 -4.06 -22.54
C ALA A 139 0.96 -4.88 -22.44
N PRO A 140 0.12 -4.92 -23.50
CA PRO A 140 -1.13 -5.67 -23.50
C PRO A 140 -1.01 -7.13 -23.04
N PRO A 141 -0.02 -7.94 -23.48
CA PRO A 141 0.07 -9.34 -23.03
C PRO A 141 0.20 -9.49 -21.51
N VAL A 142 0.89 -8.56 -20.85
CA VAL A 142 1.03 -8.55 -19.38
C VAL A 142 -0.31 -8.22 -18.72
N LEU A 143 -1.03 -7.22 -19.23
CA LEU A 143 -2.33 -6.82 -18.70
C LEU A 143 -3.40 -7.89 -18.94
N GLU A 144 -3.38 -8.55 -20.09
CA GLU A 144 -4.26 -9.68 -20.40
C GLU A 144 -4.08 -10.83 -19.41
N LEU A 145 -2.83 -11.18 -19.06
CA LEU A 145 -2.57 -12.19 -18.04
C LEU A 145 -3.12 -11.73 -16.67
N VAL A 146 -2.85 -10.48 -16.28
CA VAL A 146 -3.35 -9.92 -15.01
C VAL A 146 -4.87 -9.95 -14.96
N ASN A 147 -5.56 -9.49 -16.00
CA ASN A 147 -7.02 -9.51 -16.08
C ASN A 147 -7.58 -10.93 -16.10
N LYS A 148 -6.90 -11.87 -16.75
CA LYS A 148 -7.31 -13.27 -16.75
C LYS A 148 -7.26 -13.89 -15.35
N VAL A 149 -6.16 -13.68 -14.62
CA VAL A 149 -5.96 -14.27 -13.29
C VAL A 149 -6.86 -13.60 -12.24
N PHE A 150 -6.92 -12.27 -12.23
CA PHE A 150 -7.58 -11.53 -11.16
C PHE A 150 -9.02 -11.09 -11.49
N GLY A 151 -9.44 -11.21 -12.75
CA GLY A 151 -10.84 -11.02 -13.17
C GLY A 151 -11.67 -12.32 -13.17
N SER A 152 -11.02 -13.49 -13.08
CA SER A 152 -11.69 -14.78 -13.07
C SER A 152 -12.35 -15.08 -11.73
N HIS A 153 -13.67 -14.91 -11.65
CA HIS A 153 -14.42 -15.13 -10.42
C HIS A 153 -14.45 -16.59 -9.99
N GLU A 154 -14.48 -17.53 -10.95
CA GLU A 154 -14.46 -18.97 -10.68
C GLU A 154 -13.14 -19.40 -10.04
N GLU A 155 -12.01 -18.97 -10.61
CA GLU A 155 -10.68 -19.26 -10.08
C GLU A 155 -10.49 -18.66 -8.68
N LEU A 156 -10.97 -17.43 -8.46
CA LEU A 156 -10.86 -16.76 -7.16
C LEU A 156 -11.81 -17.34 -6.10
N ALA A 157 -12.97 -17.88 -6.49
CA ALA A 157 -13.92 -18.49 -5.57
C ALA A 157 -13.33 -19.69 -4.81
N GLU A 158 -12.39 -20.42 -5.43
CA GLU A 158 -11.72 -21.57 -4.81
C GLU A 158 -10.87 -21.15 -3.60
N PHE A 159 -10.41 -19.91 -3.53
CA PHE A 159 -9.58 -19.41 -2.44
C PHE A 159 -10.39 -18.88 -1.27
N ASN A 160 -11.36 -17.99 -1.53
CA ASN A 160 -12.19 -17.38 -0.48
C ASN A 160 -13.45 -16.68 -1.02
N ALA A 161 -14.63 -17.25 -0.74
CA ALA A 161 -15.92 -16.72 -1.22
C ALA A 161 -16.30 -15.34 -0.64
N GLU A 162 -15.96 -15.04 0.61
CA GLU A 162 -16.26 -13.73 1.23
C GLU A 162 -15.35 -12.62 0.70
N ALA A 163 -14.09 -12.95 0.41
CA ALA A 163 -13.17 -12.04 -0.26
C ALA A 163 -13.59 -11.78 -1.70
N LEU A 164 -14.12 -12.79 -2.40
CA LEU A 164 -14.55 -12.66 -3.79
C LEU A 164 -15.58 -11.55 -3.98
N SER A 165 -16.65 -11.50 -3.16
CA SER A 165 -17.66 -10.44 -3.30
C SER A 165 -17.05 -9.04 -3.22
N ARG A 166 -16.13 -8.81 -2.29
CA ARG A 166 -15.44 -7.52 -2.15
C ARG A 166 -14.49 -7.25 -3.31
N TRP A 167 -13.82 -8.29 -3.80
CA TRP A 167 -12.90 -8.18 -4.93
C TRP A 167 -13.64 -7.85 -6.21
N SER A 168 -14.79 -8.49 -6.45
CA SER A 168 -15.66 -8.24 -7.60
C SER A 168 -16.15 -6.80 -7.66
N ASP A 169 -16.49 -6.21 -6.51
CA ASP A 169 -16.89 -4.79 -6.44
C ASP A 169 -15.73 -3.81 -6.70
N LEU A 170 -14.48 -4.25 -6.51
CA LEU A 170 -13.26 -3.45 -6.65
C LEU A 170 -12.54 -3.66 -7.98
N TRP A 171 -12.75 -4.80 -8.64
CA TRP A 171 -11.99 -5.20 -9.80
C TRP A 171 -12.49 -4.46 -11.05
N GLU A 172 -11.54 -3.88 -11.77
CA GLU A 172 -11.74 -3.33 -13.11
C GLU A 172 -10.61 -3.84 -14.00
N ASP A 173 -10.96 -4.21 -15.23
CA ASP A 173 -9.99 -4.64 -16.21
C ASP A 173 -9.07 -3.49 -16.61
N HIS A 174 -7.77 -3.80 -16.64
CA HIS A 174 -6.74 -2.84 -16.98
C HIS A 174 -6.47 -2.85 -18.48
N VAL A 175 -6.27 -1.66 -19.05
CA VAL A 175 -5.97 -1.49 -20.47
C VAL A 175 -4.67 -0.73 -20.65
N ALA A 176 -3.90 -1.08 -21.67
CA ALA A 176 -2.69 -0.35 -22.01
C ALA A 176 -3.08 1.06 -22.51
N ALA A 177 -2.32 2.07 -22.08
CA ALA A 177 -2.44 3.41 -22.62
C ALA A 177 -2.26 3.41 -24.15
N ALA A 178 -2.84 4.40 -24.84
CA ALA A 178 -2.80 4.47 -26.30
C ALA A 178 -1.37 4.37 -26.87
N ALA A 179 -0.38 4.93 -26.16
CA ALA A 179 1.04 4.87 -26.52
C ALA A 179 1.67 3.46 -26.47
N HIS A 180 1.02 2.50 -25.80
CA HIS A 180 1.54 1.14 -25.59
C HIS A 180 0.61 0.06 -26.12
N ARG A 181 -0.46 0.43 -26.83
CA ARG A 181 -1.46 -0.51 -27.34
C ARG A 181 -0.87 -1.58 -28.27
N ASP A 182 0.15 -1.21 -29.03
CA ASP A 182 0.83 -2.11 -29.98
C ASP A 182 2.19 -2.59 -29.45
N MET A 183 2.48 -2.38 -28.15
CA MET A 183 3.73 -2.83 -27.55
C MET A 183 3.75 -4.36 -27.53
N ALA A 184 4.74 -4.94 -28.22
CA ALA A 184 4.94 -6.39 -28.19
C ALA A 184 5.31 -6.85 -26.78
N GLY A 185 4.89 -8.07 -26.42
CA GLY A 185 5.18 -8.66 -25.13
C GLY A 185 4.89 -10.15 -25.15
N HIS A 186 5.31 -10.84 -24.09
CA HIS A 186 5.04 -12.25 -23.91
C HIS A 186 4.84 -12.56 -22.43
N THR A 187 3.88 -13.42 -22.13
CA THR A 187 3.61 -13.93 -20.80
C THR A 187 3.45 -15.43 -20.85
N MET A 188 4.03 -16.13 -19.86
CA MET A 188 3.96 -17.57 -19.79
C MET A 188 3.79 -18.01 -18.34
N HIS A 189 2.92 -19.01 -18.12
CA HIS A 189 2.80 -19.72 -16.85
C HIS A 189 3.44 -21.09 -17.01
N LEU A 190 4.50 -21.36 -16.25
CA LEU A 190 5.23 -22.62 -16.26
C LEU A 190 5.07 -23.34 -14.93
N THR A 191 4.71 -24.62 -15.01
CA THR A 191 4.63 -25.50 -13.85
C THR A 191 5.69 -26.58 -13.97
N VAL A 192 6.36 -26.88 -12.87
CA VAL A 192 7.28 -28.03 -12.76
C VAL A 192 6.62 -29.12 -11.93
N VAL A 193 6.99 -30.38 -12.20
CA VAL A 193 6.48 -31.52 -11.43
C VAL A 193 7.16 -31.55 -10.07
N GLU A 194 8.50 -31.42 -10.05
CA GLU A 194 9.29 -31.44 -8.84
C GLU A 194 9.79 -30.05 -8.47
N LYS A 195 9.73 -29.70 -7.17
CA LYS A 195 10.15 -28.37 -6.69
C LYS A 195 11.62 -28.07 -6.99
N THR A 196 12.46 -29.11 -7.05
CA THR A 196 13.90 -29.01 -7.38
C THR A 196 14.15 -28.57 -8.82
N GLU A 197 13.18 -28.72 -9.72
CA GLU A 197 13.31 -28.34 -11.14
C GLU A 197 13.08 -26.84 -11.38
N ARG A 198 12.56 -26.10 -10.39
CA ARG A 198 12.23 -24.67 -10.54
C ARG A 198 13.42 -23.82 -10.96
N TYR A 199 14.57 -23.99 -10.31
CA TYR A 199 15.76 -23.20 -10.58
C TYR A 199 16.47 -23.60 -11.88
N PRO A 200 16.59 -24.90 -12.23
CA PRO A 200 17.01 -25.32 -13.57
C PRO A 200 16.20 -24.68 -14.69
N VAL A 201 14.86 -24.71 -14.59
CA VAL A 201 13.98 -24.09 -15.60
C VAL A 201 14.18 -22.57 -15.66
N LEU A 202 14.30 -21.90 -14.51
CA LEU A 202 14.60 -20.47 -14.46
C LEU A 202 15.92 -20.13 -15.15
N ALA A 203 17.00 -20.86 -14.86
CA ALA A 203 18.31 -20.61 -15.47
C ALA A 203 18.29 -20.85 -16.97
N GLN A 204 17.58 -21.89 -17.43
CA GLN A 204 17.38 -22.13 -18.86
C GLN A 204 16.67 -20.95 -19.53
N LEU A 205 15.59 -20.43 -18.93
CA LEU A 205 14.88 -19.27 -19.46
C LEU A 205 15.75 -18.01 -19.50
N LEU A 206 16.54 -17.75 -18.45
CA LEU A 206 17.45 -16.61 -18.43
C LEU A 206 18.53 -16.73 -19.52
N SER A 207 19.02 -17.94 -19.77
CA SER A 207 19.96 -18.23 -20.85
C SER A 207 19.33 -18.03 -22.23
N ASP A 208 18.11 -18.53 -22.45
CA ASP A 208 17.41 -18.43 -23.74
C ASP A 208 16.99 -16.98 -24.08
N ILE A 209 16.52 -16.25 -23.07
CA ILE A 209 16.14 -14.84 -23.20
C ILE A 209 17.38 -13.97 -23.34
N ASN A 210 18.41 -14.27 -22.55
CA ASN A 210 19.67 -13.54 -22.48
C ASN A 210 19.48 -12.01 -22.36
N PRO A 211 18.81 -11.54 -21.29
CA PRO A 211 18.35 -10.16 -21.22
C PRO A 211 19.52 -9.16 -21.19
N VAL A 212 20.61 -9.47 -20.49
CA VAL A 212 21.74 -8.56 -20.31
C VAL A 212 22.47 -8.31 -21.63
N GLU A 213 22.78 -9.35 -22.40
CA GLU A 213 23.42 -9.18 -23.71
C GLU A 213 22.50 -8.47 -24.71
N ARG A 214 21.18 -8.57 -24.55
CA ARG A 214 20.19 -7.82 -25.33
C ARG A 214 19.97 -6.38 -24.84
N GLY A 215 20.71 -5.93 -23.81
CA GLY A 215 20.57 -4.59 -23.24
C GLY A 215 19.27 -4.36 -22.45
N LEU A 216 18.61 -5.44 -22.01
CA LEU A 216 17.38 -5.40 -21.24
C LEU A 216 17.68 -5.44 -19.73
N SER A 217 16.89 -4.70 -18.96
CA SER A 217 16.81 -4.90 -17.51
C SER A 217 16.05 -6.19 -17.20
N CYS A 218 16.52 -6.95 -16.21
CA CYS A 218 15.85 -8.17 -15.75
C CYS A 218 15.71 -8.16 -14.23
N ALA A 219 14.57 -8.63 -13.73
CA ALA A 219 14.33 -8.87 -12.31
C ALA A 219 13.70 -10.25 -12.13
N VAL A 220 14.17 -10.98 -11.12
CA VAL A 220 13.58 -12.25 -10.66
C VAL A 220 12.96 -12.00 -9.29
N LEU A 221 11.65 -12.15 -9.18
CA LEU A 221 10.91 -11.94 -7.94
C LEU A 221 10.56 -13.28 -7.31
N VAL A 222 10.80 -13.41 -6.01
CA VAL A 222 10.49 -14.62 -5.22
C VAL A 222 9.83 -14.23 -3.90
N GLN A 223 9.12 -15.18 -3.30
CA GLN A 223 8.28 -14.90 -2.12
C GLN A 223 9.07 -14.64 -0.83
N THR A 224 10.27 -15.21 -0.68
CA THR A 224 11.03 -15.14 0.58
C THR A 224 12.49 -14.81 0.35
N ASN A 225 13.12 -14.16 1.35
CA ASN A 225 14.56 -13.89 1.34
C ASN A 225 15.41 -15.16 1.31
N ALA A 226 14.89 -16.28 1.83
CA ALA A 226 15.57 -17.57 1.72
C ALA A 226 15.63 -18.04 0.26
N ALA A 227 14.51 -17.96 -0.46
CA ALA A 227 14.46 -18.28 -1.88
C ALA A 227 15.37 -17.36 -2.72
N VAL A 228 15.53 -16.09 -2.34
CA VAL A 228 16.49 -15.19 -3.02
C VAL A 228 17.90 -15.76 -2.94
N ARG A 229 18.34 -16.20 -1.75
CA ARG A 229 19.67 -16.78 -1.56
C ARG A 229 19.85 -18.04 -2.41
N GLU A 230 18.86 -18.93 -2.40
CA GLU A 230 18.89 -20.15 -3.20
C GLU A 230 18.99 -19.87 -4.70
N VAL A 231 18.23 -18.89 -5.22
CA VAL A 231 18.31 -18.48 -6.63
C VAL A 231 19.67 -17.88 -6.95
N VAL A 232 20.20 -16.99 -6.11
CA VAL A 232 21.52 -16.38 -6.31
C VAL A 232 22.63 -17.43 -6.29
N ASP A 233 22.57 -18.38 -5.35
CA ASP A 233 23.55 -19.45 -5.24
C ASP A 233 23.47 -20.42 -6.44
N TYR A 234 22.28 -20.63 -7.01
CA TYR A 234 22.11 -21.46 -8.21
C TYR A 234 22.60 -20.78 -9.50
N LEU A 235 22.45 -19.46 -9.61
CA LEU A 235 22.81 -18.68 -10.81
C LEU A 235 24.29 -18.24 -10.86
N ARG A 236 25.03 -18.43 -9.76
CA ARG A 236 26.47 -18.13 -9.66
C ARG A 236 27.32 -19.26 -10.23
#